data_AF-A0A0B8P8K0-F1
#
_entry.id   AF-A0A0B8P8K0-F1
#
_cell.length_a   1.000
_cell.length_b   1.000
_cell.length_c   1.000
_cell.angle_alpha   90.00
_cell.angle_beta   90.00
_cell.angle_gamma   90.00
#
_symmetry.space_group_name_H-M   'P 1'
#
loop_
_entity.id
_entity.type
_entity.pdbx_description
1 polymer ?
#
loop_
_entity_poly.entity_id
_entity_poly.type
_entity_poly.pdbx_seq_one_letter_code
_entity_poly.pdbx_strand_id
1 'polypeptide(L)'
;MRKLILSLVFVVLVSIALLGWSISQIASEPSDGPNLNERIAALQLLGVDLSRSLDTDSPRLQLYLKRWNSVNSEKLSIAELERFPLPEPLSSEFKKDAYLMLESDEGISLHFLMPETQKVLNITTSLHSIDSPYISRNTLFTLLFYIA
;
A
#
# COMPACT_ATOMS: atom_id res chain seq x y z
N MET A 1 21.77 53.66 -3.28
CA MET A 1 22.05 52.28 -3.74
C MET A 1 21.32 51.18 -2.95
N ARG A 2 20.84 51.45 -1.72
CA ARG A 2 20.16 50.46 -0.85
C ARG A 2 18.91 49.78 -1.47
N LYS A 3 18.14 50.50 -2.30
CA LYS A 3 16.97 49.96 -3.02
C LYS A 3 17.35 48.91 -4.08
N LEU A 4 18.52 49.06 -4.70
CA LEU A 4 19.03 48.12 -5.72
C LEU A 4 19.50 46.81 -5.06
N ILE A 5 20.19 46.90 -3.92
CA ILE A 5 20.61 45.73 -3.15
C ILE A 5 19.40 44.95 -2.64
N LEU A 6 18.35 45.64 -2.16
CA LEU A 6 17.13 44.99 -1.69
C LEU A 6 16.39 44.25 -2.81
N SER A 7 16.29 44.87 -3.99
CA SER A 7 15.71 44.23 -5.18
C SER A 7 16.52 43.02 -5.63
N LEU A 8 17.84 43.10 -5.54
CA LEU A 8 18.73 42.00 -5.94
C LEU A 8 18.55 40.80 -5.01
N VAL A 9 18.54 41.01 -3.69
CA VAL A 9 18.34 39.95 -2.70
C VAL A 9 16.97 39.30 -2.86
N PHE A 10 15.93 40.08 -3.12
CA PHE A 10 14.58 39.56 -3.33
C PHE A 10 14.50 38.65 -4.56
N VAL A 11 15.07 39.07 -5.69
CA VAL A 11 15.11 38.25 -6.92
C VAL A 11 15.85 36.94 -6.69
N VAL A 12 16.99 36.99 -6.00
CA VAL A 12 17.78 35.78 -5.68
C VAL A 12 16.98 34.81 -4.82
N LEU A 13 16.26 35.28 -3.79
CA LEU A 13 15.42 34.42 -2.95
C LEU A 13 14.28 33.77 -3.73
N VAL A 14 13.61 34.54 -4.60
CA VAL A 14 12.53 34.04 -5.47
C VAL A 14 13.08 32.99 -6.45
N SER A 15 14.25 33.21 -7.04
CA SER A 15 14.91 32.24 -7.92
C SER A 15 15.29 30.95 -7.19
N ILE A 16 15.79 31.02 -5.95
CA ILE A 16 16.10 29.83 -5.15
C ILE A 16 14.82 29.03 -4.84
N ALA A 17 13.73 29.71 -4.48
CA ALA A 17 12.45 29.05 -4.22
C ALA A 17 11.88 28.38 -5.47
N LEU A 18 11.90 29.06 -6.63
CA LEU A 18 11.47 28.53 -7.92
C LEU A 18 12.30 27.33 -8.38
N LEU A 19 13.63 27.40 -8.22
CA LEU A 19 14.51 26.30 -8.56
C LEU A 19 14.26 25.10 -7.64
N GLY A 20 14.16 25.31 -6.33
CA GLY A 20 13.83 24.24 -5.38
C GLY A 20 12.55 23.50 -5.75
N TRP A 21 11.50 24.25 -6.11
CA TRP A 21 10.22 23.68 -6.57
C TRP A 21 10.34 22.92 -7.90
N SER A 22 11.08 23.45 -8.87
CA SER A 22 11.26 22.84 -10.20
C SER A 22 12.02 21.52 -10.14
N ILE A 23 13.11 21.46 -9.36
CA ILE A 23 13.87 20.21 -9.16
C ILE A 23 13.00 19.15 -8.48
N SER A 24 12.19 19.54 -7.48
CA SER A 24 11.27 18.61 -6.80
C SER A 24 10.20 18.04 -7.73
N GLN A 25 9.69 18.82 -8.69
CA GLN A 25 8.69 18.36 -9.65
C GLN A 25 9.26 17.32 -10.64
N ILE A 26 10.51 17.51 -11.09
CA ILE A 26 11.17 16.59 -12.03
C ILE A 26 11.58 15.29 -11.33
N ALA A 27 12.02 15.37 -10.06
CA ALA A 27 12.36 14.18 -9.28
C ALA A 27 11.14 13.35 -8.85
N SER A 28 9.92 13.87 -9.01
CA SER A 28 8.67 13.16 -8.72
C SER A 28 8.00 12.58 -9.96
N GLU A 29 8.72 12.46 -11.09
CA GLU A 29 8.29 11.59 -12.18
C GLU A 29 7.97 10.19 -11.61
N PRO A 30 6.72 9.71 -11.76
CA PRO A 30 6.35 8.39 -11.30
C PRO A 30 7.23 7.40 -12.07
N SER A 31 7.95 6.54 -11.34
CA SER A 31 8.67 5.42 -11.93
C SER A 31 7.77 4.71 -12.94
N ASP A 32 8.32 4.32 -14.09
CA ASP A 32 7.69 3.65 -15.26
C ASP A 32 6.96 2.31 -14.95
N GLY A 33 6.71 2.01 -13.68
CA GLY A 33 5.89 0.89 -13.21
C GLY A 33 4.46 1.31 -12.91
N PRO A 34 3.51 0.35 -12.91
CA PRO A 34 2.12 0.61 -12.52
C PRO A 34 2.07 1.28 -11.15
N ASN A 35 1.23 2.30 -11.02
CA ASN A 35 1.03 3.02 -9.77
C ASN A 35 0.61 2.01 -8.68
N LEU A 36 0.96 2.26 -7.42
CA LEU A 36 0.61 1.40 -6.28
C LEU A 36 -0.84 0.94 -6.31
N ASN A 37 -1.78 1.86 -6.59
CA ASN A 37 -3.20 1.57 -6.69
C ASN A 37 -3.55 0.59 -7.83
N GLU A 38 -2.85 0.68 -8.97
CA GLU A 38 -3.04 -0.23 -10.10
C GLU A 38 -2.50 -1.62 -9.77
N ARG A 39 -1.36 -1.71 -9.07
CA ARG A 39 -0.81 -2.99 -8.58
C ARG A 39 -1.76 -3.64 -7.59
N ILE A 40 -2.30 -2.88 -6.64
CA ILE A 40 -3.28 -3.39 -5.68
C ILE A 40 -4.55 -3.85 -6.40
N ALA A 41 -5.09 -3.07 -7.34
CA ALA A 41 -6.27 -3.46 -8.11
C ALA A 41 -6.04 -4.74 -8.92
N ALA A 42 -4.88 -4.88 -9.55
CA ALA A 42 -4.52 -6.10 -10.28
C ALA A 42 -4.42 -7.32 -9.35
N LEU A 43 -3.81 -7.16 -8.16
CA LEU A 43 -3.74 -8.22 -7.16
C LEU A 43 -5.11 -8.55 -6.57
N GLN A 44 -6.00 -7.57 -6.46
CA GLN A 44 -7.38 -7.79 -6.02
C GLN A 44 -8.14 -8.66 -7.00
N LEU A 45 -8.07 -8.36 -8.30
CA LEU A 45 -8.69 -9.18 -9.35
C LEU A 45 -8.12 -10.60 -9.37
N LEU A 46 -6.79 -10.72 -9.32
CA LEU A 46 -6.11 -12.01 -9.24
C LEU A 46 -6.56 -12.80 -8.00
N GLY A 47 -6.64 -12.14 -6.84
CA GLY A 47 -7.02 -12.77 -5.58
C GLY A 47 -8.44 -13.30 -5.58
N VAL A 48 -9.38 -12.60 -6.22
CA VAL A 48 -10.75 -13.11 -6.41
C VAL A 48 -10.74 -14.39 -7.23
N ASP A 49 -10.04 -14.43 -8.36
CA ASP A 49 -9.98 -15.62 -9.21
C ASP A 49 -9.22 -16.79 -8.54
N LEU A 50 -8.14 -16.49 -7.82
CA LEU A 50 -7.41 -17.48 -7.04
C LEU A 50 -8.25 -18.05 -5.89
N SER A 51 -9.00 -17.22 -5.18
CA SER A 51 -9.84 -17.67 -4.05
C SER A 51 -10.87 -18.71 -4.48
N ARG A 52 -11.40 -18.59 -5.70
CA ARG A 52 -12.36 -19.55 -6.28
C ARG A 52 -11.68 -20.77 -6.89
N SER A 53 -10.58 -20.58 -7.62
CA SER A 53 -9.90 -21.67 -8.32
C SER A 53 -9.11 -22.59 -7.39
N LEU A 54 -8.66 -22.06 -6.26
CA LEU A 54 -7.96 -22.81 -5.21
C LEU A 54 -8.90 -23.32 -4.12
N ASP A 55 -10.21 -23.12 -4.28
CA ASP A 55 -11.24 -23.50 -3.31
C ASP A 55 -11.51 -25.00 -3.29
N THR A 56 -10.51 -25.76 -2.87
CA THR A 56 -10.56 -27.21 -2.84
C THR A 56 -9.65 -27.75 -1.75
N ASP A 57 -10.14 -28.71 -0.98
CA ASP A 57 -9.34 -29.44 0.00
C ASP A 57 -8.55 -30.57 -0.69
N SER A 58 -7.55 -30.17 -1.48
CA SER A 58 -6.64 -31.09 -2.17
C SER A 58 -5.21 -31.00 -1.64
N PRO A 59 -4.50 -32.13 -1.45
CA PRO A 59 -3.06 -32.12 -1.17
C PRO A 59 -2.22 -31.38 -2.22
N ARG A 60 -2.73 -31.25 -3.46
CA ARG A 60 -2.07 -30.50 -4.54
C ARG A 60 -2.00 -29.00 -4.29
N LEU A 61 -2.93 -28.46 -3.50
CA LEU A 61 -2.97 -27.04 -3.15
C LEU A 61 -1.69 -26.60 -2.45
N GLN A 62 -1.20 -27.39 -1.50
CA GLN A 62 0.04 -27.10 -0.79
C GLN A 62 1.27 -27.08 -1.71
N LEU A 63 1.31 -27.97 -2.70
CA LEU A 63 2.37 -27.97 -3.70
C LEU A 63 2.32 -26.72 -4.59
N TYR A 64 1.13 -26.27 -4.96
CA TYR A 64 0.92 -25.05 -5.71
C TYR A 64 1.40 -23.82 -4.92
N LEU A 65 0.95 -23.65 -3.68
CA LEU A 65 1.37 -22.54 -2.81
C LEU A 65 2.88 -22.49 -2.65
N LYS A 66 3.52 -23.65 -2.42
CA LYS A 66 4.98 -23.73 -2.30
C LYS A 66 5.70 -23.30 -3.58
N ARG A 67 5.21 -23.73 -4.75
CA ARG A 67 5.79 -23.33 -6.04
C ARG A 67 5.60 -21.84 -6.29
N TRP A 68 4.40 -21.32 -6.11
CA TRP A 68 4.11 -19.90 -6.24
C TRP A 68 5.06 -19.06 -5.38
N ASN A 69 5.17 -19.40 -4.10
CA ASN A 69 5.98 -18.66 -3.13
C ASN A 69 7.49 -18.74 -3.40
N SER A 70 7.95 -19.72 -4.19
CA SER A 70 9.36 -19.81 -4.61
C SER A 70 9.73 -18.90 -5.79
N VAL A 71 8.74 -18.53 -6.61
CA VAL A 71 8.97 -17.80 -7.88
C VAL A 71 8.52 -16.35 -7.78
N ASN A 72 7.39 -16.09 -7.13
CA ASN A 72 6.77 -14.77 -7.10
C ASN A 72 7.19 -13.98 -5.85
N SER A 73 7.22 -12.65 -5.98
CA SER A 73 7.41 -11.72 -4.87
C SER A 73 6.29 -11.84 -3.84
N GLU A 74 5.04 -11.82 -4.31
CA GLU A 74 3.83 -11.92 -3.52
C GLU A 74 3.63 -13.34 -3.03
N LYS A 75 3.41 -13.48 -1.72
CA LYS A 75 3.30 -14.79 -1.06
C LYS A 75 1.84 -15.12 -0.82
N LEU A 76 1.46 -16.34 -1.19
CA LEU A 76 0.14 -16.91 -0.94
C LEU A 76 0.19 -17.79 0.32
N SER A 77 -0.80 -17.64 1.19
CA SER A 77 -1.05 -18.58 2.27
C SER A 77 -2.55 -18.80 2.44
N ILE A 78 -2.92 -19.91 3.05
CA ILE A 78 -4.32 -20.22 3.36
C ILE A 78 -4.43 -20.46 4.86
N ALA A 79 -5.37 -19.78 5.49
CA ALA A 79 -5.69 -19.92 6.90
C ALA A 79 -7.13 -20.40 7.07
N GLU A 80 -7.41 -21.05 8.21
CA GLU A 80 -8.81 -21.28 8.60
C GLU A 80 -9.42 -19.95 9.01
N LEU A 81 -10.70 -19.73 8.73
CA LEU A 81 -11.40 -18.50 9.12
C LEU A 81 -11.34 -18.27 10.64
N GLU A 82 -11.38 -19.33 11.45
CA GLU A 82 -11.23 -19.26 12.91
C GLU A 82 -9.86 -18.75 13.36
N ARG A 83 -8.81 -18.93 12.54
CA ARG A 83 -7.45 -18.43 12.79
C ARG A 83 -7.24 -17.01 12.26
N PHE A 84 -8.30 -16.37 11.76
CA PHE A 84 -8.30 -14.99 11.32
C PHE A 84 -9.31 -14.17 12.15
N PRO A 85 -9.05 -13.97 13.46
CA PRO A 85 -9.95 -13.22 14.32
C PRO A 85 -9.97 -11.75 13.89
N LEU A 86 -11.15 -11.29 13.48
CA LEU A 86 -11.40 -9.89 13.14
C LEU A 86 -12.28 -9.22 14.20
N PRO A 87 -12.08 -7.93 14.50
CA PRO A 87 -13.05 -7.13 15.22
C PRO A 87 -14.42 -7.19 14.55
N GLU A 88 -15.51 -7.17 15.33
CA GLU A 88 -16.89 -7.30 14.83
C GLU A 88 -17.22 -6.45 13.58
N PRO A 89 -16.86 -5.16 13.51
CA PRO A 89 -17.13 -4.35 12.32
C PRO A 89 -16.48 -4.92 11.05
N LEU A 90 -15.20 -5.33 11.15
CA LEU A 90 -14.45 -5.89 10.03
C LEU A 90 -14.89 -7.32 9.70
N SER A 91 -15.30 -8.10 10.71
CA SER A 91 -15.83 -9.45 10.49
C SER A 91 -17.11 -9.42 9.67
N SER A 92 -18.03 -8.50 9.98
CA SER A 92 -19.27 -8.33 9.23
C SER A 92 -19.03 -7.88 7.80
N GLU A 93 -18.09 -6.95 7.58
CA GLU A 93 -17.72 -6.47 6.24
C GLU A 93 -17.05 -7.59 5.42
N PHE A 94 -16.10 -8.29 6.02
CA PHE A 94 -15.38 -9.38 5.35
C PHE A 94 -16.30 -10.53 4.94
N LYS A 95 -17.26 -10.92 5.79
CA LYS A 95 -18.26 -11.94 5.44
C LYS A 95 -19.21 -11.50 4.32
N LYS A 96 -19.44 -10.19 4.18
CA LYS A 96 -20.34 -9.63 3.17
C LYS A 96 -19.65 -9.47 1.82
N ASP A 97 -18.47 -8.86 1.82
CA ASP A 97 -17.76 -8.47 0.60
C ASP A 97 -16.73 -9.54 0.16
N ALA A 98 -16.55 -10.59 0.97
CA ALA A 98 -15.62 -11.71 0.75
C ALA A 98 -14.16 -11.29 0.52
N TYR A 99 -13.81 -10.04 0.87
CA TYR A 99 -12.53 -9.41 0.63
C TYR A 99 -12.22 -8.41 1.75
N LEU A 100 -10.96 -8.37 2.17
CA LEU A 100 -10.46 -7.41 3.13
C LEU A 100 -9.01 -7.05 2.80
N MET A 101 -8.70 -5.77 2.79
CA MET A 101 -7.33 -5.27 2.66
C MET A 101 -6.86 -4.74 4.01
N LEU A 102 -5.74 -5.24 4.49
CA LEU A 102 -5.12 -4.80 5.74
C LEU A 102 -3.74 -4.21 5.46
N GLU A 103 -3.46 -3.10 6.13
CA GLU A 103 -2.18 -2.41 6.07
C GLU A 103 -1.50 -2.51 7.43
N SER A 104 -0.22 -2.86 7.43
CA SER A 104 0.64 -2.93 8.61
C SER A 104 2.02 -2.36 8.32
N ASP A 105 2.88 -2.33 9.33
CA ASP A 105 4.29 -1.93 9.18
C ASP A 105 5.08 -2.87 8.24
N GLU A 106 4.58 -4.09 8.00
CA GLU A 106 5.18 -5.05 7.06
C GLU A 106 4.70 -4.85 5.61
N GLY A 107 3.69 -4.00 5.41
CA GLY A 107 3.11 -3.66 4.12
C GLY A 107 1.62 -4.01 3.99
N ILE A 108 1.16 -4.08 2.75
CA ILE A 108 -0.24 -4.35 2.38
C ILE A 108 -0.45 -5.85 2.22
N SER A 109 -1.54 -6.34 2.83
CA SER A 109 -2.00 -7.72 2.73
C SER A 109 -3.46 -7.77 2.29
N LEU A 110 -3.76 -8.73 1.42
CA LEU A 110 -5.08 -8.91 0.82
C LEU A 110 -5.63 -10.26 1.28
N HIS A 111 -6.86 -10.26 1.77
CA HIS A 111 -7.53 -11.43 2.34
C HIS A 111 -8.82 -11.69 1.57
N PHE A 112 -9.04 -12.93 1.15
CA PHE A 112 -10.21 -13.34 0.38
C PHE A 112 -10.87 -14.54 1.03
N LEU A 113 -12.18 -14.48 1.21
CA LEU A 113 -12.95 -15.62 1.71
C LEU A 113 -13.16 -16.62 0.56
N MET A 114 -12.83 -17.89 0.82
CA MET A 114 -13.01 -19.00 -0.10
C MET A 114 -14.42 -19.60 0.11
N PRO A 115 -15.35 -19.46 -0.86
CA PRO A 115 -16.76 -19.82 -0.69
C PRO A 115 -17.08 -21.25 -0.23
N GLU A 116 -16.42 -22.26 -0.80
CA GLU A 116 -16.69 -23.69 -0.59
C GLU A 116 -16.04 -24.20 0.70
N THR A 117 -14.75 -23.89 0.89
CA THR A 117 -13.98 -24.38 2.05
C THR A 117 -14.12 -23.49 3.29
N GLN A 118 -14.68 -22.28 3.16
CA GLN A 118 -14.76 -21.28 4.22
C GLN A 118 -13.39 -20.93 4.82
N LYS A 119 -12.33 -21.05 4.02
CA LYS A 119 -10.96 -20.66 4.36
C LYS A 119 -10.65 -19.26 3.88
N VAL A 120 -9.54 -18.70 4.35
CA VAL A 120 -9.08 -17.38 3.95
C VAL A 120 -7.80 -17.53 3.14
N LEU A 121 -7.85 -17.08 1.88
CA LEU A 121 -6.67 -16.89 1.04
C LEU A 121 -6.04 -15.55 1.39
N ASN A 122 -4.78 -15.58 1.79
CA ASN A 122 -3.99 -14.38 2.08
C ASN A 122 -2.94 -14.18 0.98
N ILE A 123 -2.83 -12.95 0.50
CA ILE A 123 -1.77 -12.49 -0.40
C ILE A 123 -0.97 -11.42 0.36
N THR A 124 0.24 -11.78 0.76
CA THR A 124 1.18 -10.84 1.38
C THR A 124 2.03 -10.18 0.30
N THR A 125 2.09 -8.86 0.32
CA THR A 125 2.85 -8.07 -0.64
C THR A 125 3.97 -7.32 0.07
N SER A 126 5.01 -6.93 -0.66
CA SER A 126 6.01 -5.97 -0.18
C SER A 126 5.62 -4.52 -0.48
N LEU A 127 4.38 -4.28 -0.90
CA LEU A 127 3.87 -2.95 -1.17
C LEU A 127 3.62 -2.25 0.16
N HIS A 128 4.10 -1.03 0.26
CA HIS A 128 3.81 -0.14 1.38
C HIS A 128 2.99 1.02 0.83
N SER A 129 2.05 1.55 1.60
CA SER A 129 1.50 2.85 1.22
C SER A 129 2.66 3.84 1.19
N ILE A 130 2.78 4.56 0.07
CA ILE A 130 3.72 5.67 0.03
C ILE A 130 3.07 6.72 0.91
N ASP A 131 3.56 6.85 2.15
CA ASP A 131 3.31 8.03 2.96
C ASP A 131 3.59 9.24 2.07
N SER A 132 2.53 9.99 1.81
CA SER A 132 2.56 11.14 0.94
C SER A 132 3.77 12.03 1.29
N PRO A 133 4.57 12.51 0.31
CA PRO A 133 5.76 13.35 0.58
C PRO A 133 5.42 14.71 1.20
N TYR A 134 4.14 14.98 1.45
CA TYR A 134 3.67 16.13 2.21
C TYR A 134 3.95 15.91 3.70
N ILE A 135 4.45 16.96 4.36
CA ILE A 135 4.69 17.00 5.80
C ILE A 135 3.52 16.32 6.50
N SER A 136 3.77 15.13 7.07
CA SER A 136 2.71 14.36 7.69
C SER A 136 2.06 15.22 8.77
N ARG A 137 0.75 15.04 8.98
CA ARG A 137 0.00 15.78 10.00
C ARG A 137 0.67 15.65 11.38
N ASN A 138 1.29 14.51 11.67
CA ASN A 138 2.06 14.30 12.89
C ASN A 138 3.33 15.17 12.94
N THR A 139 4.04 15.32 11.82
CA THR A 139 5.20 16.22 11.72
C THR A 139 4.80 17.68 11.88
N LEU A 140 3.65 18.10 11.30
CA LEU A 140 3.10 19.44 11.52
C LEU A 140 2.78 19.69 13.00
N PHE A 141 2.10 18.75 13.67
CA PHE A 141 1.80 18.87 15.10
C PHE A 141 3.06 18.87 15.98
N THR A 142 4.06 18.07 15.62
CA THR A 142 5.34 18.01 16.34
C THR A 142 6.09 19.34 16.20
N LEU A 143 6.12 19.93 15.01
CA LEU A 143 6.68 21.27 14.79
C LEU A 143 5.92 22.35 15.58
N LEU A 144 4.59 22.30 15.58
CA LEU A 144 3.75 23.23 16.33
C LEU A 144 4.02 23.16 17.84
N PHE A 145 4.20 21.95 18.36
CA PHE A 145 4.53 21.72 19.77
C PHE A 145 5.90 22.30 20.16
N TYR A 146 6.91 22.18 19.31
CA TYR A 146 8.26 22.70 19.59
C TYR A 146 8.40 24.21 19.37
N ILE A 147 7.47 24.83 18.64
CA ILE A 147 7.47 26.27 18.35
C ILE A 147 6.59 27.06 19.34
N ALA A 148 5.65 26.41 20.02
CA ALA A 148 4.78 26.99 21.05
C ALA A 148 5.44 27.02 22.44
#